data_AF-A0A150SWX6-F1
#
_entry.id   AF-A0A150SWX6-F1
#
_cell.length_a   1.000
_cell.length_b   1.000
_cell.length_c   1.000
_cell.angle_alpha   90.00
_cell.angle_beta   90.00
_cell.angle_gamma   90.00
#
_symmetry.space_group_name_H-M   'P 1'
#
loop_
_entity.id
_entity.type
_entity.pdbx_description
1 polymer ?
#
loop_
_entity_poly.entity_id
_entity_poly.type
_entity_poly.pdbx_seq_one_letter_code
_entity_poly.pdbx_strand_id
1 'polypeptide(L)'
;CDAKLTGIVRDFRAYSRGDGHPDFETFQGSGLKGIVERELGPDQKPVYAHQGGTEHTTGPDEFNQWYRDVQGVNMPLEFTITPTVDANGIATYDNRAFFPIDGEGFGNEGRQHNYHFTFELHMKFAYKGGEVFSFTGDDDLWVFINNRLAIDLGGLHGPQTDELDLDEKASELGITPGQEYALDFFHAERHTSESNFVVQSSLAFTNCEPIFVD
;
A
#
# COMPACT_ATOMS: atom_id res chain seq x y z
N CYS A 1 -12.72 -19.84 7.77
CA CYS A 1 -13.24 -18.47 7.88
C CYS A 1 -13.01 -17.83 6.51
N ASP A 2 -13.83 -16.87 6.13
CA ASP A 2 -13.49 -16.01 4.99
C ASP A 2 -12.57 -14.92 5.52
N ALA A 3 -11.44 -14.70 4.85
CA ALA A 3 -10.46 -13.72 5.29
C ALA A 3 -11.07 -12.31 5.21
N LYS A 4 -10.91 -11.51 6.28
CA LYS A 4 -11.28 -10.10 6.28
C LYS A 4 -10.05 -9.28 5.92
N LEU A 5 -10.09 -8.63 4.78
CA LEU A 5 -9.01 -7.78 4.28
C LEU A 5 -9.27 -6.35 4.78
N THR A 6 -9.21 -6.18 6.09
CA THR A 6 -9.38 -4.89 6.76
C THR A 6 -8.01 -4.33 7.10
N GLY A 7 -7.73 -3.12 6.61
CA GLY A 7 -6.52 -2.37 6.86
C GLY A 7 -6.82 -1.01 7.47
N ILE A 8 -5.78 -0.20 7.62
CA ILE A 8 -5.88 1.17 8.12
C ILE A 8 -5.64 2.14 6.97
N VAL A 9 -6.63 2.98 6.69
CA VAL A 9 -6.46 4.20 5.89
C VAL A 9 -6.09 5.32 6.85
N ARG A 10 -5.07 6.11 6.53
CA ARG A 10 -4.73 7.32 7.28
C ARG A 10 -4.93 8.51 6.39
N ASP A 11 -5.84 9.40 6.79
CA ASP A 11 -6.16 10.62 6.08
C ASP A 11 -5.18 11.73 6.43
N PHE A 12 -4.70 12.48 5.44
CA PHE A 12 -3.75 13.58 5.56
C PHE A 12 -4.36 14.85 4.97
N ARG A 13 -3.92 16.01 5.45
CA ARG A 13 -4.26 17.28 4.79
C ARG A 13 -3.28 17.56 3.65
N ALA A 14 -3.78 17.98 2.50
CA ALA A 14 -2.95 18.45 1.39
C ALA A 14 -2.05 19.61 1.84
N TYR A 15 -0.83 19.65 1.33
CA TYR A 15 0.07 20.75 1.62
C TYR A 15 -0.39 22.04 0.96
N SER A 16 -0.62 23.08 1.75
CA SER A 16 -1.01 24.40 1.26
C SER A 16 -0.48 25.49 2.17
N ARG A 17 0.38 26.35 1.61
CA ARG A 17 0.93 27.56 2.28
C ARG A 17 1.57 27.29 3.65
N GLY A 18 2.20 26.12 3.83
CA GLY A 18 2.89 25.75 5.07
C GLY A 18 2.00 25.04 6.10
N ASP A 19 0.78 24.67 5.75
CA ASP A 19 -0.07 23.76 6.52
C ASP A 19 -0.33 22.48 5.71
N GLY A 20 -0.69 21.39 6.39
CA GLY A 20 -0.80 20.05 5.81
C GLY A 20 0.53 19.28 5.78
N HIS A 21 0.48 18.04 5.28
CA HIS A 21 1.66 17.18 5.23
C HIS A 21 2.43 17.45 3.92
N PRO A 22 3.74 17.78 3.98
CA PRO A 22 4.49 18.29 2.82
C PRO A 22 4.65 17.30 1.67
N ASP A 23 4.38 16.00 1.88
CA ASP A 23 4.41 15.01 0.79
C ASP A 23 3.12 14.90 -0.03
N PHE A 24 2.03 15.54 0.39
CA PHE A 24 0.72 15.50 -0.26
C PHE A 24 0.48 16.78 -1.06
N GLU A 25 0.27 16.66 -2.38
CA GLU A 25 0.12 17.74 -3.38
C GLU A 25 1.37 18.58 -3.69
N THR A 26 2.55 18.15 -3.25
CA THR A 26 3.79 18.91 -3.48
C THR A 26 4.59 18.45 -4.69
N PHE A 27 4.68 17.14 -4.89
CA PHE A 27 5.55 16.54 -5.89
C PHE A 27 4.78 16.20 -7.17
N GLN A 28 5.50 15.79 -8.21
CA GLN A 28 4.95 15.20 -9.43
C GLN A 28 6.06 14.35 -10.09
N GLY A 29 5.71 13.39 -10.94
CA GLY A 29 6.72 12.66 -11.70
C GLY A 29 6.20 11.42 -12.43
N SER A 30 7.11 10.47 -12.65
CA SER A 30 6.85 9.21 -13.35
C SER A 30 7.30 7.98 -12.55
N GLY A 31 7.34 8.12 -11.23
CA GLY A 31 7.80 7.08 -10.30
C GLY A 31 9.30 7.12 -10.00
N LEU A 32 9.63 6.66 -8.79
CA LEU A 32 10.98 6.44 -8.28
C LEU A 32 10.98 5.18 -7.41
N LYS A 33 11.47 4.07 -7.98
CA LYS A 33 11.76 2.85 -7.22
C LYS A 33 12.91 3.08 -6.25
N GLY A 34 12.92 2.32 -5.15
CA GLY A 34 13.95 2.36 -4.12
C GLY A 34 13.77 3.47 -3.08
N ILE A 35 12.57 4.07 -2.98
CA ILE A 35 12.23 4.98 -1.88
C ILE A 35 12.28 4.24 -0.52
N VAL A 36 11.91 2.96 -0.53
CA VAL A 36 11.94 2.09 0.65
C VAL A 36 13.05 1.04 0.56
N GLU A 37 13.56 0.64 1.71
CA GLU A 37 14.52 -0.45 1.85
C GLU A 37 13.90 -1.79 1.45
N ARG A 38 14.76 -2.77 1.17
CA ARG A 38 14.34 -4.11 0.71
C ARG A 38 13.69 -4.97 1.79
N GLU A 39 13.84 -4.61 3.06
CA GLU A 39 13.27 -5.33 4.19
C GLU A 39 12.42 -4.39 5.05
N LEU A 40 11.29 -4.88 5.55
CA LEU A 40 10.48 -4.14 6.52
C LEU A 40 11.26 -3.93 7.82
N GLY A 41 10.91 -2.85 8.52
CA GLY A 41 11.38 -2.59 9.86
C GLY A 41 10.90 -3.64 10.87
N PRO A 42 11.47 -3.65 12.09
CA PRO A 42 11.03 -4.57 13.15
C PRO A 42 9.58 -4.34 13.60
N ASP A 43 8.99 -3.21 13.22
CA ASP A 43 7.58 -2.83 13.41
C ASP A 43 6.71 -3.12 12.18
N GLN A 44 7.21 -3.93 11.24
CA GLN A 44 6.54 -4.31 9.99
C GLN A 44 6.12 -3.10 9.13
N LYS A 45 6.80 -1.95 9.24
CA LYS A 45 6.57 -0.80 8.35
C LYS A 45 7.69 -0.66 7.31
N PRO A 46 7.44 -0.02 6.15
CA PRO A 46 8.47 0.29 5.19
C PRO A 46 9.51 1.22 5.82
N VAL A 47 10.79 0.94 5.57
CA VAL A 47 11.91 1.77 6.04
C VAL A 47 12.34 2.66 4.88
N TYR A 48 12.46 3.96 5.09
CA TYR A 48 12.92 4.89 4.06
C TYR A 48 14.41 4.68 3.74
N ALA A 49 14.77 4.61 2.45
CA ALA A 49 16.11 4.21 2.00
C ALA A 49 17.09 5.38 1.77
N HIS A 50 16.66 6.63 1.93
CA HIS A 50 17.47 7.80 1.64
C HIS A 50 17.80 8.63 2.89
N GLN A 51 18.95 9.31 2.89
CA GLN A 51 19.37 10.17 4.01
C GLN A 51 18.61 11.50 4.10
N GLY A 52 17.93 11.90 3.02
CA GLY A 52 17.15 13.12 2.91
C GLY A 52 16.13 12.98 1.78
N GLY A 53 15.44 14.07 1.46
CA GLY A 53 14.42 14.08 0.43
C GLY A 53 14.91 13.63 -0.95
N THR A 54 13.97 13.12 -1.73
CA THR A 54 14.14 12.77 -3.14
C THR A 54 13.37 13.75 -4.01
N GLU A 55 13.33 13.54 -5.33
CA GLU A 55 12.44 14.29 -6.22
C GLU A 55 10.95 13.97 -6.00
N HIS A 56 10.63 12.96 -5.18
CA HIS A 56 9.27 12.52 -4.88
C HIS A 56 8.88 12.64 -3.40
N THR A 57 9.81 12.88 -2.47
CA THR A 57 9.52 12.83 -1.03
C THR A 57 10.35 13.86 -0.27
N THR A 58 9.81 14.38 0.81
CA THR A 58 10.45 15.45 1.62
C THR A 58 11.65 14.93 2.40
N GLY A 59 11.56 13.70 2.91
CA GLY A 59 12.65 13.07 3.65
C GLY A 59 12.18 11.96 4.60
N PRO A 60 13.13 11.39 5.37
CA PRO A 60 12.85 10.27 6.27
C PRO A 60 11.85 10.60 7.39
N ASP A 61 11.88 11.83 7.93
CA ASP A 61 11.05 12.22 9.07
C ASP A 61 9.56 12.34 8.68
N GLU A 62 9.29 12.90 7.50
CA GLU A 62 7.95 13.00 6.93
C GLU A 62 7.43 11.63 6.46
N PHE A 63 8.27 10.84 5.76
CA PHE A 63 7.88 9.50 5.34
C PHE A 63 7.51 8.58 6.52
N ASN A 64 8.20 8.71 7.66
CA ASN A 64 7.88 7.93 8.86
C ASN A 64 6.47 8.19 9.43
N GLN A 65 5.79 9.26 9.00
CA GLN A 65 4.43 9.58 9.41
C GLN A 65 3.36 8.90 8.54
N TRP A 66 3.73 8.39 7.36
CA TRP A 66 2.80 7.83 6.38
C TRP A 66 2.02 6.65 6.97
N TYR A 67 2.72 5.70 7.58
CA TYR A 67 2.11 4.46 8.10
C TYR A 67 2.08 4.39 9.63
N ARG A 68 1.97 5.56 10.28
CA ARG A 68 1.89 5.69 11.74
C ARG A 68 0.81 6.67 12.14
N ASP A 69 0.14 6.37 13.25
CA ASP A 69 -0.88 7.26 13.79
C ASP A 69 -0.20 8.43 14.51
N VAL A 70 -0.26 9.61 13.90
CA VAL A 70 0.42 10.81 14.41
C VAL A 70 -0.61 11.91 14.67
N GLN A 71 -0.82 12.21 15.96
CA GLN A 71 -1.83 13.18 16.38
C GLN A 71 -1.64 14.54 15.70
N GLY A 72 -2.68 15.01 15.01
CA GLY A 72 -2.70 16.31 14.31
C GLY A 72 -2.11 16.27 12.91
N VAL A 73 -1.39 15.21 12.55
CA VAL A 73 -0.86 14.95 11.20
C VAL A 73 -1.85 14.14 10.39
N ASN A 74 -2.31 13.00 10.91
CA ASN A 74 -3.25 12.13 10.22
C ASN A 74 -4.42 11.67 11.10
N MET A 75 -5.44 11.11 10.45
CA MET A 75 -6.60 10.46 11.08
C MET A 75 -6.71 9.01 10.58
N PRO A 76 -6.51 7.99 11.44
CA PRO A 76 -6.66 6.59 11.05
C PRO A 76 -8.14 6.18 11.02
N LEU A 77 -8.53 5.46 9.97
CA LEU A 77 -9.85 4.85 9.76
C LEU A 77 -9.67 3.40 9.27
N GLU A 78 -10.49 2.48 9.78
CA GLU A 78 -10.50 1.12 9.26
C GLU A 78 -11.21 1.08 7.91
N PHE A 79 -10.63 0.37 6.94
CA PHE A 79 -11.25 0.15 5.64
C PHE A 79 -11.11 -1.30 5.23
N THR A 80 -12.18 -1.88 4.67
CA THR A 80 -12.20 -3.29 4.24
C THR A 80 -12.33 -3.39 2.73
N ILE A 81 -11.35 -4.01 2.08
CA ILE A 81 -11.48 -4.43 0.68
C ILE A 81 -12.18 -5.78 0.61
N THR A 82 -13.04 -5.96 -0.39
CA THR A 82 -13.80 -7.21 -0.60
C THR A 82 -13.58 -7.69 -2.03
N PRO A 83 -12.58 -8.56 -2.27
CA PRO A 83 -12.33 -9.15 -3.58
C PRO A 83 -13.46 -10.10 -3.99
N THR A 84 -13.65 -10.25 -5.29
CA THR A 84 -14.45 -11.33 -5.88
C THR A 84 -13.54 -12.49 -6.27
N VAL A 85 -13.97 -13.73 -6.05
CA VAL A 85 -13.19 -14.92 -6.42
C VAL A 85 -13.88 -15.63 -7.58
N ASP A 86 -13.13 -15.87 -8.66
CA ASP A 86 -13.65 -16.55 -9.84
C ASP A 86 -13.65 -18.09 -9.71
N ALA A 87 -14.14 -18.78 -10.75
CA ALA A 87 -14.21 -20.25 -10.76
C ALA A 87 -12.83 -20.94 -10.74
N ASN A 88 -11.76 -20.23 -11.09
CA ASN A 88 -10.39 -20.72 -11.05
C ASN A 88 -9.69 -20.42 -9.72
N GLY A 89 -10.38 -19.75 -8.79
CA GLY A 89 -9.83 -19.36 -7.49
C GLY A 89 -9.02 -18.07 -7.52
N ILE A 90 -9.13 -17.27 -8.57
CA ILE A 90 -8.46 -15.97 -8.67
C ILE A 90 -9.28 -14.92 -7.94
N ALA A 91 -8.71 -14.35 -6.88
CA ALA A 91 -9.26 -13.21 -6.17
C ALA A 91 -8.93 -11.92 -6.95
N THR A 92 -9.95 -11.12 -7.25
CA THR A 92 -9.83 -9.84 -7.94
C THR A 92 -10.58 -8.76 -7.16
N TYR A 93 -9.86 -7.70 -6.78
CA TYR A 93 -10.42 -6.42 -6.34
C TYR A 93 -10.03 -5.38 -7.40
N ASP A 94 -10.99 -4.88 -8.19
CA ASP A 94 -10.75 -3.90 -9.24
C ASP A 94 -11.49 -2.61 -8.87
N ASN A 95 -10.76 -1.65 -8.31
CA ASN A 95 -11.28 -0.32 -7.99
C ASN A 95 -10.40 0.77 -8.62
N ARG A 96 -10.88 1.36 -9.71
CA ARG A 96 -10.22 2.46 -10.45
C ARG A 96 -10.74 3.85 -10.06
N ALA A 97 -11.44 3.92 -8.92
CA ALA A 97 -11.91 5.13 -8.28
C ALA A 97 -11.81 4.90 -6.77
N PHE A 98 -10.60 4.55 -6.31
CA PHE A 98 -10.35 4.12 -4.94
C PHE A 98 -10.29 5.33 -4.00
N PHE A 99 -11.46 5.78 -3.56
CA PHE A 99 -11.62 6.88 -2.60
C PHE A 99 -12.27 6.37 -1.32
N PRO A 100 -11.54 5.59 -0.50
CA PRO A 100 -12.09 4.82 0.61
C PRO A 100 -12.67 5.69 1.74
N ILE A 101 -12.27 6.96 1.80
CA ILE A 101 -12.58 7.91 2.88
C ILE A 101 -13.23 9.20 2.38
N ASP A 102 -13.95 9.13 1.25
CA ASP A 102 -14.73 10.26 0.74
C ASP A 102 -15.71 10.79 1.80
N GLY A 103 -15.58 12.08 2.13
CA GLY A 103 -16.41 12.77 3.12
C GLY A 103 -16.07 12.45 4.59
N GLU A 104 -15.04 11.65 4.83
CA GLU A 104 -14.56 11.27 6.18
C GLU A 104 -13.25 11.98 6.54
N GLY A 105 -12.78 11.82 7.78
CA GLY A 105 -11.52 12.43 8.25
C GLY A 105 -11.53 13.97 8.17
N PHE A 106 -10.50 14.52 7.54
CA PHE A 106 -10.37 15.94 7.19
C PHE A 106 -11.28 16.35 6.01
N GLY A 107 -11.94 15.39 5.36
CA GLY A 107 -12.86 15.57 4.25
C GLY A 107 -12.15 15.80 2.93
N ASN A 108 -12.92 16.04 1.86
CA ASN A 108 -12.39 16.12 0.49
C ASN A 108 -11.66 17.46 0.20
N GLU A 109 -11.45 18.30 1.21
CA GLU A 109 -10.73 19.59 1.10
C GLU A 109 -11.22 20.50 -0.05
N GLY A 110 -12.53 20.50 -0.31
CA GLY A 110 -13.15 21.29 -1.37
C GLY A 110 -13.04 20.68 -2.78
N ARG A 111 -12.47 19.47 -2.91
CA ARG A 111 -12.44 18.65 -4.12
C ARG A 111 -13.65 17.70 -4.16
N GLN A 112 -13.82 17.01 -5.29
CA GLN A 112 -14.86 15.99 -5.43
C GLN A 112 -14.58 14.75 -4.57
N HIS A 113 -13.31 14.35 -4.49
CA HIS A 113 -12.85 13.16 -3.76
C HIS A 113 -11.75 13.50 -2.76
N ASN A 114 -11.51 12.62 -1.80
CA ASN A 114 -10.33 12.65 -0.94
C ASN A 114 -9.15 11.94 -1.63
N TYR A 115 -8.06 12.66 -1.88
CA TYR A 115 -6.85 12.21 -2.59
C TYR A 115 -5.61 12.15 -1.70
N HIS A 116 -5.78 12.24 -0.38
CA HIS A 116 -4.67 12.49 0.53
C HIS A 116 -4.67 11.47 1.64
N PHE A 117 -4.32 10.23 1.31
CA PHE A 117 -4.33 9.15 2.27
C PHE A 117 -3.26 8.11 2.01
N THR A 118 -2.96 7.34 3.04
CA THR A 118 -2.22 6.09 2.91
C THR A 118 -3.11 4.91 3.26
N PHE A 119 -2.94 3.77 2.62
CA PHE A 119 -3.58 2.53 3.02
C PHE A 119 -2.54 1.46 3.37
N GLU A 120 -2.72 0.85 4.54
CA GLU A 120 -1.88 -0.21 5.08
C GLU A 120 -2.73 -1.47 5.30
N LEU A 121 -2.31 -2.61 4.76
CA LEU A 121 -3.00 -3.88 4.94
C LEU A 121 -2.01 -5.02 5.16
N HIS A 122 -2.19 -5.76 6.26
CA HIS A 122 -1.39 -6.92 6.62
C HIS A 122 -2.19 -8.21 6.50
N MET A 123 -1.63 -9.20 5.81
CA MET A 123 -2.27 -10.48 5.49
C MET A 123 -1.33 -11.65 5.72
N LYS A 124 -1.89 -12.87 5.75
CA LYS A 124 -1.12 -14.11 5.68
C LYS A 124 -1.67 -15.01 4.59
N PHE A 125 -0.79 -15.78 3.96
CA PHE A 125 -1.18 -16.73 2.93
C PHE A 125 -0.37 -18.03 3.01
N ALA A 126 -0.98 -19.13 2.58
CA ALA A 126 -0.28 -20.40 2.39
C ALA A 126 0.30 -20.46 0.97
N TYR A 127 1.62 -20.64 0.87
CA TYR A 127 2.31 -20.79 -0.41
C TYR A 127 2.40 -22.28 -0.79
N LYS A 128 1.84 -22.65 -1.94
CA LYS A 128 1.76 -24.05 -2.43
C LYS A 128 2.63 -24.29 -3.67
N GLY A 129 3.10 -23.23 -4.31
CA GLY A 129 3.82 -23.26 -5.58
C GLY A 129 2.88 -22.94 -6.75
N GLY A 130 3.37 -22.13 -7.69
CA GLY A 130 2.68 -21.69 -8.90
C GLY A 130 1.74 -20.51 -8.72
N GLU A 131 1.70 -19.88 -7.53
CA GLU A 131 0.88 -18.71 -7.31
C GLU A 131 1.38 -17.46 -8.04
N VAL A 132 0.43 -16.67 -8.51
CA VAL A 132 0.68 -15.38 -9.15
C VAL A 132 -0.03 -14.27 -8.38
N PHE A 133 0.57 -13.09 -8.44
CA PHE A 133 0.06 -11.88 -7.82
C PHE A 133 0.30 -10.69 -8.75
N SER A 134 -0.68 -9.81 -8.94
CA SER A 134 -0.49 -8.54 -9.63
C SER A 134 -1.13 -7.40 -8.86
N PHE A 135 -0.48 -6.24 -8.97
CA PHE A 135 -0.98 -4.99 -8.43
C PHE A 135 -0.95 -3.92 -9.51
N THR A 136 -2.03 -3.15 -9.65
CA THR A 136 -2.04 -1.89 -10.39
C THR A 136 -2.52 -0.74 -9.52
N GLY A 137 -1.77 0.36 -9.51
CA GLY A 137 -2.16 1.57 -8.79
C GLY A 137 -1.32 2.79 -9.13
N ASP A 138 -1.71 3.89 -8.52
CA ASP A 138 -1.07 5.20 -8.38
C ASP A 138 -1.35 5.67 -6.94
N ASP A 139 -0.58 6.53 -6.30
CA ASP A 139 0.71 7.08 -6.69
C ASP A 139 1.89 6.20 -6.27
N ASP A 140 1.96 5.86 -4.99
CA ASP A 140 3.07 5.13 -4.37
C ASP A 140 2.56 3.77 -3.89
N LEU A 141 3.25 2.69 -4.24
CA LEU A 141 2.87 1.35 -3.80
C LEU A 141 4.04 0.39 -3.57
N TRP A 142 3.95 -0.34 -2.46
CA TRP A 142 4.87 -1.41 -2.10
C TRP A 142 4.12 -2.65 -1.62
N VAL A 143 4.59 -3.82 -2.08
CA VAL A 143 4.15 -5.12 -1.57
C VAL A 143 5.35 -5.84 -1.00
N PHE A 144 5.24 -6.30 0.23
CA PHE A 144 6.25 -7.14 0.88
C PHE A 144 5.70 -8.55 1.08
N ILE A 145 6.53 -9.55 0.81
CA ILE A 145 6.26 -10.95 1.12
C ILE A 145 7.36 -11.42 2.04
N ASN A 146 6.99 -12.02 3.18
CA ASN A 146 7.95 -12.50 4.17
C ASN A 146 8.93 -11.39 4.61
N ASN A 147 8.40 -10.18 4.85
CA ASN A 147 9.14 -8.96 5.17
C ASN A 147 10.12 -8.47 4.11
N ARG A 148 10.09 -9.02 2.88
CA ARG A 148 10.98 -8.64 1.77
C ARG A 148 10.19 -7.98 0.65
N LEU A 149 10.72 -6.89 0.11
CA LEU A 149 10.11 -6.12 -0.96
C LEU A 149 9.94 -6.99 -2.21
N ALA A 150 8.70 -7.17 -2.64
CA ALA A 150 8.31 -7.98 -3.78
C ALA A 150 7.89 -7.12 -4.97
N ILE A 151 7.07 -6.08 -4.74
CA ILE A 151 6.70 -5.05 -5.73
C ILE A 151 7.14 -3.69 -5.21
N ASP A 152 7.74 -2.91 -6.11
CA ASP A 152 8.12 -1.52 -5.86
C ASP A 152 7.63 -0.64 -7.02
N LEU A 153 6.58 0.10 -6.73
CA LEU A 153 5.97 1.14 -7.55
C LEU A 153 6.00 2.45 -6.73
N GLY A 154 7.16 2.78 -6.16
CA GLY A 154 7.34 4.02 -5.41
C GLY A 154 7.35 5.25 -6.33
N GLY A 155 7.02 6.39 -5.73
CA GLY A 155 7.01 7.74 -6.29
C GLY A 155 5.78 8.04 -7.15
N LEU A 156 5.30 9.28 -7.09
CA LEU A 156 4.19 9.77 -7.93
C LEU A 156 4.30 9.35 -9.40
N HIS A 157 3.28 8.64 -9.87
CA HIS A 157 3.09 8.22 -11.24
C HIS A 157 1.59 7.99 -11.51
N GLY A 158 1.16 8.09 -12.77
CA GLY A 158 -0.14 7.52 -13.15
C GLY A 158 -0.15 5.99 -13.02
N PRO A 159 -1.26 5.30 -13.29
CA PRO A 159 -1.40 3.87 -13.01
C PRO A 159 -0.27 3.03 -13.61
N GLN A 160 0.45 2.30 -12.75
CA GLN A 160 1.46 1.32 -13.15
C GLN A 160 1.08 -0.07 -12.64
N THR A 161 1.52 -1.11 -13.35
CA THR A 161 1.28 -2.51 -12.99
C THR A 161 2.60 -3.24 -12.77
N ASP A 162 2.67 -4.06 -11.73
CA ASP A 162 3.71 -5.07 -11.57
C ASP A 162 3.07 -6.44 -11.28
N GLU A 163 3.75 -7.50 -11.72
CA GLU A 163 3.28 -8.88 -11.63
C GLU A 163 4.38 -9.76 -11.03
N LEU A 164 3.98 -10.67 -10.16
CA LEU A 164 4.84 -11.63 -9.49
C LEU A 164 4.40 -13.05 -9.82
N ASP A 165 5.33 -13.82 -10.36
CA ASP A 165 5.33 -15.27 -10.22
C ASP A 165 6.10 -15.61 -8.94
N LEU A 166 5.42 -16.22 -7.95
CA LEU A 166 6.03 -16.49 -6.65
C LEU A 166 7.12 -17.56 -6.73
N ASP A 167 7.08 -18.48 -7.69
CA ASP A 167 8.10 -19.52 -7.86
C ASP A 167 9.40 -18.90 -8.35
N GLU A 168 9.31 -17.96 -9.31
CA GLU A 168 10.48 -17.23 -9.81
C GLU A 168 11.12 -16.35 -8.72
N LYS A 169 10.29 -15.79 -7.83
CA LYS A 169 10.74 -14.92 -6.73
C LYS A 169 11.05 -15.66 -5.43
N ALA A 170 10.82 -16.97 -5.36
CA ALA A 170 10.84 -17.72 -4.10
C ALA A 170 12.16 -17.58 -3.33
N SER A 171 13.29 -17.68 -4.04
CA SER A 171 14.63 -17.55 -3.45
C SER A 171 14.92 -16.13 -2.94
N GLU A 172 14.46 -15.10 -3.66
CA GLU A 172 14.64 -13.69 -3.29
C GLU A 172 13.79 -13.32 -2.07
N LEU A 173 12.57 -13.86 -2.00
CA LEU A 173 11.61 -13.63 -0.92
C LEU A 173 11.81 -14.58 0.27
N GLY A 174 12.66 -15.60 0.12
CA GLY A 174 12.93 -16.58 1.18
C GLY A 174 11.70 -17.45 1.50
N ILE A 175 10.91 -17.80 0.48
CA ILE A 175 9.69 -18.61 0.62
C ILE A 175 9.88 -20.01 0.03
N THR A 176 9.19 -20.99 0.59
CA THR A 176 9.22 -22.40 0.18
C THR A 176 7.81 -22.98 0.22
N PRO A 177 7.40 -23.82 -0.76
CA PRO A 177 6.08 -24.42 -0.78
C PRO A 177 5.75 -25.21 0.50
N GLY A 178 4.48 -25.16 0.90
CA GLY A 178 3.95 -25.82 2.10
C GLY A 178 4.07 -25.02 3.39
N GLN A 179 4.52 -23.77 3.33
CA GLN A 179 4.63 -22.86 4.47
C GLN A 179 3.64 -21.69 4.36
N GLU A 180 3.45 -20.99 5.48
CA GLU A 180 2.66 -19.76 5.56
C GLU A 180 3.59 -18.54 5.66
N TYR A 181 3.25 -17.46 4.96
CA TYR A 181 4.03 -16.22 4.92
C TYR A 181 3.17 -14.99 5.12
N ALA A 182 3.80 -13.92 5.61
CA ALA A 182 3.20 -12.58 5.67
C ALA A 182 3.16 -11.95 4.27
N LEU A 183 2.13 -11.14 4.03
CA LEU A 183 1.93 -10.31 2.84
C LEU A 183 1.46 -8.94 3.31
N ASP A 184 2.24 -7.91 3.02
CA ASP A 184 2.04 -6.56 3.57
C ASP A 184 1.95 -5.55 2.41
N PHE A 185 0.88 -4.75 2.44
CA PHE A 185 0.57 -3.74 1.43
C PHE A 185 0.71 -2.35 2.02
N PHE A 186 1.40 -1.49 1.28
CA PHE A 186 1.56 -0.08 1.62
C PHE A 186 1.28 0.73 0.36
N HIS A 187 0.22 1.53 0.42
CA HIS A 187 -0.21 2.41 -0.67
C HIS A 187 -0.28 3.85 -0.14
N ALA A 188 0.09 4.82 -0.96
CA ALA A 188 -0.18 6.23 -0.69
C ALA A 188 -0.74 6.88 -1.95
N GLU A 189 -1.92 7.48 -1.79
CA GLU A 189 -2.55 8.39 -2.74
C GLU A 189 -2.30 9.80 -2.22
N ARG A 190 -1.55 10.60 -2.96
CA ARG A 190 -1.06 11.88 -2.44
C ARG A 190 -1.03 12.99 -3.48
N HIS A 191 -1.56 12.76 -4.67
CA HIS A 191 -1.69 13.77 -5.69
C HIS A 191 -2.92 13.54 -6.59
N THR A 192 -3.72 14.58 -6.77
CA THR A 192 -4.84 14.58 -7.72
C THR A 192 -4.44 14.17 -9.15
N SER A 193 -5.31 13.58 -9.99
CA SER A 193 -6.77 13.54 -9.90
C SER A 193 -7.38 12.14 -10.03
N GLU A 194 -6.56 11.10 -10.07
CA GLU A 194 -6.99 9.70 -10.15
C GLU A 194 -6.61 8.97 -8.85
N SER A 195 -7.16 7.78 -8.64
CA SER A 195 -6.77 6.87 -7.55
C SER A 195 -7.21 5.46 -7.92
N ASN A 196 -6.24 4.58 -8.05
CA ASN A 196 -6.39 3.24 -8.59
C ASN A 196 -5.82 2.22 -7.60
N PHE A 197 -6.62 1.22 -7.26
CA PHE A 197 -6.23 0.12 -6.40
C PHE A 197 -6.81 -1.17 -6.97
N VAL A 198 -6.03 -1.86 -7.79
CA VAL A 198 -6.41 -3.12 -8.43
C VAL A 198 -5.47 -4.22 -7.98
N VAL A 199 -6.03 -5.27 -7.41
CA VAL A 199 -5.32 -6.47 -6.97
C VAL A 199 -5.91 -7.68 -7.67
N GLN A 200 -5.04 -8.50 -8.24
CA GLN A 200 -5.40 -9.84 -8.69
C GLN A 200 -4.42 -10.87 -8.12
N SER A 201 -4.94 -11.97 -7.60
CA SER A 201 -4.14 -12.90 -6.81
C SER A 201 -4.72 -14.30 -6.84
N SER A 202 -3.85 -15.31 -6.95
CA SER A 202 -4.21 -16.71 -6.69
C SER A 202 -3.89 -17.17 -5.26
N LEU A 203 -3.44 -16.25 -4.39
CA LEU A 203 -2.99 -16.58 -3.05
C LEU A 203 -4.16 -17.05 -2.16
N ALA A 204 -3.92 -18.13 -1.42
CA ALA A 204 -4.87 -18.62 -0.43
C ALA A 204 -4.62 -17.94 0.92
N PHE A 205 -5.39 -16.88 1.22
CA PHE A 205 -5.28 -16.17 2.48
C PHE A 205 -5.72 -17.03 3.67
N THR A 206 -5.01 -16.89 4.80
CA THR A 206 -5.19 -17.75 5.98
C THR A 206 -5.59 -17.00 7.25
N ASN A 207 -5.49 -15.67 7.29
CA ASN A 207 -5.94 -14.88 8.45
C ASN A 207 -7.47 -14.74 8.46
N CYS A 208 -8.09 -15.08 9.59
CA CYS A 208 -9.54 -14.95 9.80
C CYS A 208 -9.97 -13.56 10.27
N GLU A 209 -9.09 -12.89 11.01
CA GLU A 209 -9.33 -11.56 11.56
C GLU A 209 -8.31 -10.58 10.95
N PRO A 210 -8.62 -9.27 10.98
CA PRO A 210 -7.67 -8.23 10.60
C PRO A 210 -6.36 -8.34 11.40
N ILE A 211 -5.25 -7.99 10.77
CA ILE A 211 -3.95 -7.87 11.41
C ILE A 211 -3.61 -6.38 11.45
N PHE A 212 -3.60 -5.80 12.64
CA PHE A 212 -3.16 -4.43 12.87
C PHE A 212 -1.80 -4.43 13.55
N VAL A 213 -0.92 -3.54 13.10
CA VAL A 213 0.43 -3.35 13.64
C VAL A 213 0.59 -1.92 14.10
N ASP A 214 0.99 -1.76 15.37
CA ASP A 214 1.21 -0.45 16.01
C ASP A 214 2.41 0.32 15.42
#